data_AF-A0A957B491-F1
#
_entry.id   AF-A0A957B491-F1
#
_cell.length_a   1.000
_cell.length_b   1.000
_cell.length_c   1.000
_cell.angle_alpha   90.00
_cell.angle_beta   90.00
_cell.angle_gamma   90.00
#
_symmetry.space_group_name_H-M   'P 1'
#
loop_
_entity.id
_entity.type
_entity.pdbx_description
1 polymer ?
#
loop_
_entity_poly.entity_id
_entity_poly.type
_entity_poly.pdbx_seq_one_letter_code
_entity_poly.pdbx_strand_id
1 'polypeptide(L)'
;MLVVFKILCVALGILLILFTVISVIRTFVLPRSENVWLNRIFWSYIYRLFLKRVRKATTYEERDRVLAFFAPVIVVVQPFVYLALLVVAYTPIYWGLSIDSMEPGHVFGSLYEAFLLSGSSLLTLGYAPVNDLPNMILSFSDAAIGMVIVALFIAYVPTIYS
;
A
#
# COMPACT_ATOMS: atom_id res chain seq x y z
N MET A 1 -22.42 -2.60 21.04
CA MET A 1 -21.53 -3.57 20.35
C MET A 1 -21.07 -3.05 18.99
N LEU A 2 -21.98 -2.61 18.11
CA LEU A 2 -21.65 -2.05 16.79
C LEU A 2 -20.74 -0.81 16.82
N VAL A 3 -20.98 0.13 17.75
CA VAL A 3 -20.14 1.34 17.90
C VAL A 3 -18.69 0.99 18.23
N VAL A 4 -18.47 0.01 19.12
CA VAL A 4 -17.12 -0.44 19.50
C VAL A 4 -16.42 -1.04 18.28
N PHE A 5 -17.12 -1.86 17.49
CA PHE A 5 -16.59 -2.44 16.27
C PHE A 5 -16.19 -1.37 15.24
N LYS A 6 -17.06 -0.37 15.02
CA LYS A 6 -16.78 0.80 14.17
C LYS A 6 -15.50 1.52 14.59
N ILE A 7 -15.36 1.81 15.89
CA ILE A 7 -14.17 2.47 16.43
C ILE A 7 -12.93 1.63 16.20
N LEU A 8 -13.00 0.31 16.39
CA LEU A 8 -11.87 -0.59 16.16
C LEU A 8 -11.45 -0.64 14.69
N CYS A 9 -12.40 -0.70 13.75
CA CYS A 9 -12.12 -0.69 12.31
C CYS A 9 -11.45 0.62 11.89
N VAL A 10 -11.98 1.77 12.32
CA VAL A 10 -11.41 3.08 12.04
C VAL A 10 -10.01 3.23 12.65
N ALA A 11 -9.84 2.83 13.92
CA ALA A 11 -8.55 2.89 14.59
C ALA A 11 -7.50 2.00 13.91
N LEU A 12 -7.89 0.78 13.52
CA LEU A 12 -7.01 -0.13 12.78
C LEU A 12 -6.55 0.48 11.45
N GLY A 13 -7.49 1.06 10.70
CA GLY A 13 -7.17 1.72 9.43
C GLY A 13 -6.22 2.90 9.60
N ILE A 14 -6.48 3.78 10.57
CA ILE A 14 -5.60 4.92 10.88
C ILE A 14 -4.19 4.45 11.26
N LEU A 15 -4.08 3.42 12.11
CA LEU A 15 -2.78 2.85 12.49
C LEU A 15 -2.02 2.30 11.27
N LEU A 16 -2.71 1.65 10.34
CA LEU A 16 -2.11 1.14 9.11
C LEU A 16 -1.69 2.28 8.15
N ILE A 17 -2.47 3.36 8.04
CA ILE A 17 -2.08 4.55 7.27
C ILE A 17 -0.80 5.14 7.86
N LEU A 18 -0.77 5.38 9.18
CA LEU A 18 0.41 5.95 9.86
C LEU A 18 1.64 5.05 9.70
N PHE A 19 1.48 3.74 9.88
CA PHE A 19 2.53 2.76 9.65
C PHE A 19 3.08 2.83 8.22
N THR A 20 2.19 2.94 7.23
CA THR A 20 2.55 3.01 5.81
C THR A 20 3.29 4.30 5.49
N VAL A 21 2.76 5.45 5.92
CA VAL A 21 3.38 6.77 5.70
C VAL A 21 4.75 6.86 6.37
N ILE A 22 4.87 6.41 7.63
CA ILE A 22 6.16 6.38 8.33
C ILE A 22 7.16 5.47 7.60
N SER A 23 6.71 4.32 7.08
CA SER A 23 7.55 3.41 6.31
C SER A 23 8.05 4.04 5.01
N VAL A 24 7.18 4.75 4.29
CA VAL A 24 7.56 5.51 3.08
C VAL A 24 8.58 6.61 3.41
N ILE A 25 8.32 7.43 4.42
CA ILE A 25 9.24 8.50 4.85
C ILE A 25 10.61 7.91 5.22
N ARG A 26 10.63 6.83 6.01
CA ARG A 26 11.88 6.17 6.40
C ARG A 26 12.64 5.56 5.22
N THR A 27 11.93 5.19 4.15
CA THR A 27 12.54 4.56 2.97
C THR A 27 13.10 5.59 1.99
N PHE A 28 12.37 6.67 1.72
CA PHE A 28 12.72 7.62 0.66
C PHE A 28 13.25 8.95 1.17
N VAL A 29 12.72 9.44 2.28
CA VAL A 29 13.00 10.81 2.75
C VAL A 29 14.19 10.83 3.71
N LEU A 30 14.38 9.78 4.52
CA LEU A 30 15.53 9.71 5.41
C LEU A 30 16.82 9.46 4.60
N PRO A 31 17.86 10.30 4.75
CA PRO A 31 19.10 10.21 3.97
C PRO A 31 20.02 9.06 4.40
N ARG A 32 19.58 8.20 5.32
CA ARG A 32 20.35 7.05 5.82
C ARG A 32 19.62 5.76 5.50
N SER A 33 20.38 4.70 5.21
CA SER A 33 19.82 3.36 5.03
C SER A 33 19.20 2.90 6.34
N GLU A 34 17.87 2.91 6.39
CA GLU A 34 17.09 2.41 7.52
C GLU A 34 16.53 1.03 7.21
N ASN A 35 16.57 0.15 8.22
CA ASN A 35 15.99 -1.18 8.11
C ASN A 35 14.49 -1.11 8.39
N VAL A 36 13.71 -0.72 7.38
CA VAL A 36 12.26 -0.72 7.45
C VAL A 36 11.76 -2.17 7.39
N TRP A 37 11.12 -2.64 8.48
CA TRP A 37 10.65 -4.02 8.62
C TRP A 37 9.79 -4.49 7.44
N LEU A 38 8.87 -3.64 6.97
CA LEU A 38 8.02 -3.93 5.81
C LEU A 38 8.84 -4.21 4.55
N ASN A 39 9.83 -3.35 4.26
CA ASN A 39 10.71 -3.51 3.10
C ASN A 39 11.54 -4.77 3.24
N ARG A 40 12.06 -5.05 4.43
CA ARG A 40 12.84 -6.27 4.66
C ARG A 40 12.04 -7.53 4.33
N ILE A 41 10.77 -7.61 4.74
CA ILE A 41 9.91 -8.75 4.43
C ILE A 41 9.70 -8.85 2.92
N PHE A 42 9.29 -7.74 2.30
CA PHE A 42 9.02 -7.71 0.87
C PHE A 42 10.27 -8.04 0.03
N TRP A 43 11.41 -7.42 0.33
CA TRP A 43 12.69 -7.67 -0.35
C TRP A 43 13.14 -9.10 -0.16
N SER A 44 12.98 -9.67 1.04
CA SER A 44 13.28 -11.09 1.28
C SER A 44 12.41 -12.01 0.42
N TYR A 45 11.13 -11.67 0.25
CA TYR A 45 10.22 -12.43 -0.60
C TYR A 45 10.65 -12.35 -2.08
N ILE A 46 10.90 -11.15 -2.60
CA ILE A 46 11.39 -10.95 -3.96
C ILE A 46 12.73 -11.66 -4.15
N TYR A 47 13.66 -11.54 -3.20
CA TYR A 47 14.97 -12.18 -3.28
C TYR A 47 14.85 -13.70 -3.36
N ARG A 48 13.94 -14.32 -2.60
CA ARG A 48 13.64 -15.76 -2.72
C ARG A 48 13.12 -16.15 -4.09
N LEU A 49 12.32 -15.30 -4.75
CA LEU A 49 11.89 -15.54 -6.14
C LEU A 49 13.07 -15.51 -7.10
N PHE A 50 13.98 -14.55 -6.94
CA PHE A 50 15.23 -14.49 -7.71
C PHE A 50 16.12 -15.71 -7.45
N LEU A 51 16.27 -16.14 -6.20
CA LEU A 51 17.05 -17.34 -5.86
C LEU A 51 16.50 -18.62 -6.53
N LYS A 52 15.17 -18.74 -6.71
CA LYS A 52 14.59 -19.85 -7.49
C LYS A 52 15.08 -19.85 -8.94
N ARG A 53 15.32 -18.67 -9.53
CA ARG A 53 15.87 -18.54 -10.88
C ARG A 53 17.38 -18.78 -10.92
N VAL A 54 18.12 -18.23 -9.96
CA VAL A 54 19.57 -18.42 -9.78
C VAL A 54 19.94 -19.88 -9.58
N ARG A 55 19.10 -20.68 -8.92
CA ARG A 55 19.30 -22.14 -8.78
C ARG A 55 19.41 -22.89 -10.11
N LYS A 56 18.93 -22.31 -11.21
CA LYS A 56 19.03 -22.89 -12.56
C LYS A 56 20.27 -22.41 -13.32
N ALA A 57 21.01 -21.43 -12.81
CA ALA A 57 22.20 -20.88 -13.43
C ALA A 57 23.44 -21.69 -13.02
N THR A 58 24.26 -22.03 -14.02
CA THR A 58 25.41 -22.93 -13.86
C THR A 58 26.72 -22.15 -13.70
N THR A 59 26.83 -20.96 -14.30
CA THR A 59 28.02 -20.12 -14.21
C THR A 59 27.86 -18.93 -13.26
N TYR A 60 28.97 -18.30 -12.87
CA TYR A 60 28.95 -17.10 -12.03
C TYR A 60 28.29 -15.93 -12.76
N GLU A 61 28.60 -15.75 -14.04
CA GLU A 61 28.10 -14.67 -14.89
C GLU A 61 26.58 -14.74 -15.09
N GLU A 62 26.03 -15.95 -15.20
CA GLU A 62 24.57 -16.15 -15.28
C GLU A 62 23.88 -15.77 -13.98
N ARG A 63 24.46 -16.13 -12.83
CA ARG A 63 23.92 -15.79 -11.52
C ARG A 63 23.95 -14.29 -11.28
N ASP A 64 25.07 -13.66 -11.61
CA ASP A 64 25.25 -12.22 -11.50
C ASP A 64 24.25 -11.46 -12.38
N ARG A 65 24.09 -11.86 -13.65
CA ARG A 65 23.11 -11.26 -14.57
C ARG A 65 21.69 -11.34 -14.03
N VAL A 66 21.29 -12.46 -13.42
CA VAL A 66 19.95 -12.59 -12.82
C VAL A 66 19.81 -11.69 -11.60
N LEU A 67 20.81 -11.66 -10.71
CA LEU A 67 20.77 -10.87 -9.49
C LEU A 67 20.89 -9.35 -9.75
N ALA A 68 21.50 -8.93 -10.86
CA ALA A 68 21.56 -7.53 -11.26
C ALA A 68 20.17 -6.87 -11.41
N PHE A 69 19.14 -7.66 -11.78
CA PHE A 69 17.77 -7.15 -11.89
C PHE A 69 17.04 -7.04 -10.54
N PHE A 70 17.58 -7.57 -9.45
CA PHE A 70 16.92 -7.58 -8.14
C PHE A 70 16.63 -6.16 -7.63
N ALA A 71 17.64 -5.30 -7.62
CA ALA A 71 17.49 -3.93 -7.14
C ALA A 71 16.52 -3.10 -8.02
N PRO A 72 16.63 -3.10 -9.36
CA PRO A 72 15.63 -2.45 -10.23
C PRO A 72 14.20 -2.94 -10.00
N VAL A 73 13.98 -4.25 -9.87
CA VAL A 73 12.65 -4.80 -9.63
C VAL A 73 12.09 -4.34 -8.28
N ILE A 74 12.90 -4.32 -7.23
CA ILE A 74 12.47 -3.79 -5.94
C ILE A 74 12.02 -2.34 -6.08
N VAL A 75 12.85 -1.48 -6.67
CA VAL A 75 12.56 -0.05 -6.79
C VAL A 75 11.24 0.19 -7.53
N VAL A 76 10.96 -0.59 -8.58
CA VAL A 76 9.72 -0.48 -9.37
C VAL A 76 8.51 -1.06 -8.63
N VAL A 77 8.63 -2.18 -7.93
CA VAL A 77 7.48 -2.87 -7.31
C VAL A 77 7.13 -2.29 -5.94
N GLN A 78 8.12 -1.77 -5.20
CA GLN A 78 7.95 -1.15 -3.88
C GLN A 78 6.81 -0.10 -3.80
N PRO A 79 6.63 0.85 -4.73
CA PRO A 79 5.52 1.80 -4.67
C PRO A 79 4.16 1.10 -4.69
N PHE A 80 3.99 0.09 -5.54
CA PHE A 80 2.74 -0.64 -5.63
C PHE A 80 2.40 -1.36 -4.31
N VAL A 81 3.41 -1.83 -3.57
CA VAL A 81 3.20 -2.42 -2.23
C VAL A 81 2.65 -1.38 -1.26
N TYR A 82 3.20 -0.17 -1.25
CA TYR A 82 2.70 0.90 -0.38
C TYR A 82 1.30 1.38 -0.76
N LEU A 83 1.03 1.53 -2.06
CA LEU A 83 -0.30 1.90 -2.54
C LEU A 83 -1.33 0.82 -2.20
N ALA A 84 -0.98 -0.46 -2.39
CA ALA A 84 -1.85 -1.57 -1.99
C ALA A 84 -2.11 -1.58 -0.47
N LEU A 85 -1.09 -1.28 0.35
CA LEU A 85 -1.27 -1.14 1.79
C LEU A 85 -2.17 0.02 2.17
N LEU A 86 -2.11 1.16 1.47
CA LEU A 86 -3.04 2.24 1.69
C LEU A 86 -4.48 1.82 1.37
N VAL A 87 -4.71 1.13 0.26
CA VAL A 87 -6.05 0.60 -0.04
C VAL A 87 -6.54 -0.31 1.09
N VAL A 88 -5.69 -1.22 1.56
CA VAL A 88 -6.01 -2.10 2.70
C VAL A 88 -6.22 -1.32 4.00
N ALA A 89 -5.54 -0.19 4.20
CA ALA A 89 -5.64 0.64 5.39
C ALA A 89 -6.90 1.51 5.41
N TYR A 90 -7.30 2.07 4.27
CA TYR A 90 -8.52 2.88 4.14
C TYR A 90 -9.79 2.04 4.07
N THR A 91 -9.72 0.83 3.52
CA THR A 91 -10.86 -0.11 3.46
C THR A 91 -11.60 -0.28 4.80
N PRO A 92 -10.95 -0.61 5.94
CA PRO A 92 -11.64 -0.74 7.22
C PRO A 92 -12.20 0.59 7.75
N ILE A 93 -11.66 1.74 7.34
CA ILE A 93 -12.21 3.06 7.72
C ILE A 93 -13.54 3.28 7.01
N TYR A 94 -13.56 3.14 5.68
CA TYR A 94 -14.79 3.25 4.90
C TYR A 94 -15.83 2.22 5.35
N TRP A 95 -15.39 0.99 5.57
CA TRP A 95 -16.25 -0.07 6.06
C TRP A 95 -16.84 0.26 7.43
N GLY A 96 -16.04 0.80 8.36
CA GLY A 96 -16.50 1.25 9.66
C GLY A 96 -17.55 2.35 9.59
N LEU A 97 -17.43 3.27 8.63
CA LEU A 97 -18.39 4.36 8.44
C LEU A 97 -19.70 3.91 7.80
N SER A 98 -19.68 2.87 6.96
CA SER A 98 -20.87 2.34 6.30
C SER A 98 -21.67 1.33 7.14
N ILE A 99 -21.21 0.97 8.35
CA ILE A 99 -21.90 0.02 9.26
C ILE A 99 -23.34 0.45 9.56
N ASP A 100 -23.59 1.75 9.72
CA ASP A 100 -24.91 2.25 10.13
C ASP A 100 -25.97 2.12 9.02
N SER A 101 -25.53 2.03 7.76
CA SER A 101 -26.34 1.84 6.56
C SER A 101 -26.45 0.37 6.10
N MET A 102 -25.88 -0.56 6.87
CA MET A 102 -25.68 -1.94 6.44
C MET A 102 -26.92 -2.81 6.67
N GLU A 103 -27.39 -3.51 5.63
CA GLU A 103 -28.45 -4.52 5.80
C GLU A 103 -27.95 -5.73 6.60
N PRO A 104 -28.73 -6.28 7.55
CA PRO A 104 -28.35 -7.46 8.31
C PRO A 104 -28.09 -8.66 7.38
N GLY A 105 -26.84 -9.12 7.31
CA GLY A 105 -26.42 -10.26 6.48
C GLY A 105 -25.46 -9.91 5.33
N HIS A 106 -25.28 -8.63 4.99
CA HIS A 106 -24.41 -8.18 3.90
C HIS A 106 -23.02 -7.72 4.35
N VAL A 107 -22.38 -8.50 5.23
CA VAL A 107 -21.06 -8.19 5.80
C VAL A 107 -19.95 -8.25 4.75
N PHE A 108 -19.99 -9.23 3.84
CA PHE A 108 -18.98 -9.37 2.79
C PHE A 108 -19.17 -8.39 1.63
N GLY A 109 -20.42 -8.05 1.30
CA GLY A 109 -20.73 -7.06 0.26
C GLY A 109 -20.25 -5.66 0.62
N SER A 110 -20.51 -5.23 1.86
CA SER A 110 -20.06 -3.93 2.38
C SER A 110 -18.54 -3.79 2.45
N LEU A 111 -17.81 -4.88 2.74
CA LEU A 111 -16.34 -4.87 2.71
C LEU A 111 -15.81 -4.69 1.28
N TYR A 112 -16.43 -5.35 0.30
CA TYR A 112 -16.07 -5.18 -1.11
C TYR A 112 -16.33 -3.75 -1.59
N GLU A 113 -17.46 -3.15 -1.23
CA GLU A 113 -17.77 -1.75 -1.56
C GLU A 113 -16.76 -0.78 -0.94
N ALA A 114 -16.38 -1.00 0.33
CA ALA A 114 -15.34 -0.20 0.98
C ALA A 114 -13.97 -0.33 0.31
N PHE A 115 -13.61 -1.53 -0.13
CA PHE A 115 -12.39 -1.79 -0.89
C PHE A 115 -12.44 -1.11 -2.27
N LEU A 116 -13.56 -1.23 -2.98
CA LEU A 116 -13.79 -0.59 -4.27
C LEU A 116 -13.71 0.94 -4.15
N LEU A 117 -14.31 1.51 -3.09
CA LEU A 117 -14.27 2.94 -2.81
C LEU A 117 -12.84 3.42 -2.54
N SER A 118 -12.07 2.73 -1.70
CA SER A 118 -10.69 3.10 -1.45
C SER A 118 -9.83 2.96 -2.71
N GLY A 119 -9.90 1.82 -3.40
CA GLY A 119 -9.14 1.61 -4.63
C GLY A 119 -9.47 2.63 -5.72
N SER A 120 -10.75 2.95 -5.91
CA SER A 120 -11.21 3.97 -6.84
C SER A 120 -10.74 5.38 -6.45
N SER A 121 -10.73 5.70 -5.15
CA SER A 121 -10.30 7.02 -4.65
C SER A 121 -8.78 7.19 -4.79
N LEU A 122 -8.01 6.22 -4.31
CA LEU A 122 -6.55 6.22 -4.37
C LEU A 122 -6.02 6.25 -5.80
N LEU A 123 -6.63 5.48 -6.71
CA LEU A 123 -6.28 5.44 -8.12
C LEU A 123 -6.99 6.52 -8.96
N THR A 124 -7.85 7.34 -8.34
CA THR A 124 -8.59 8.43 -8.98
C THR A 124 -9.50 7.99 -10.14
N LEU A 125 -10.00 6.76 -10.11
CA LEU A 125 -10.79 6.16 -11.20
C LEU A 125 -12.25 6.61 -11.22
N GLY A 126 -12.80 7.01 -10.07
CA GLY A 126 -14.17 7.52 -9.96
C GLY A 126 -15.28 6.48 -10.20
N TYR A 127 -15.01 5.18 -10.04
CA TYR A 127 -15.99 4.10 -10.21
C TYR A 127 -16.98 3.98 -9.04
N ALA A 128 -16.55 4.35 -7.84
CA ALA A 128 -17.37 4.28 -6.64
C ALA A 128 -17.93 5.67 -6.30
N PRO A 129 -19.27 5.85 -6.29
CA PRO A 129 -19.87 7.12 -5.91
C PRO A 129 -19.72 7.37 -4.41
N VAL A 130 -19.55 8.64 -4.05
CA VAL A 130 -19.49 9.09 -2.65
C VAL A 130 -20.66 10.03 -2.40
N ASN A 131 -21.55 9.63 -1.49
CA ASN A 131 -22.83 10.30 -1.29
C ASN A 131 -22.92 11.06 0.05
N ASP A 132 -21.93 10.88 0.93
CA ASP A 132 -21.88 11.46 2.27
C ASP A 132 -20.58 12.24 2.51
N LEU A 133 -20.69 13.30 3.33
CA LEU A 133 -19.58 14.20 3.62
C LEU A 133 -18.37 13.51 4.28
N PRO A 134 -18.53 12.58 5.26
CA PRO A 134 -17.40 11.88 5.87
C PRO A 134 -16.59 11.06 4.86
N ASN A 135 -17.24 10.24 4.03
CA ASN A 135 -16.55 9.47 3.01
C ASN A 135 -15.93 10.36 1.93
N MET A 136 -16.51 11.53 1.64
CA MET A 136 -15.93 12.49 0.70
C MET A 136 -14.62 13.10 1.19
N ILE A 137 -14.56 13.49 2.47
CA ILE A 137 -13.31 14.01 3.06
C ILE A 137 -12.25 12.92 3.07
N LEU A 138 -12.64 11.69 3.41
CA LEU A 138 -11.72 10.55 3.39
C LEU A 138 -11.21 10.24 1.99
N SER A 139 -12.06 10.28 0.96
CA SER A 139 -11.64 10.01 -0.42
C SER A 139 -10.64 11.03 -0.94
N PHE A 140 -10.79 12.30 -0.56
CA PHE A 140 -9.78 13.32 -0.83
C PHE A 140 -8.46 13.03 -0.12
N SER A 141 -8.50 12.59 1.14
CA SER A 141 -7.28 12.21 1.87
C SER A 141 -6.60 10.97 1.29
N ASP A 142 -7.39 9.98 0.85
CA ASP A 142 -6.91 8.73 0.24
C ASP A 142 -6.17 9.04 -1.08
N ALA A 143 -6.82 9.81 -1.96
CA ALA A 143 -6.22 10.30 -3.20
C ALA A 143 -4.98 11.17 -2.95
N ALA A 144 -5.05 12.13 -2.02
CA ALA A 144 -3.95 13.05 -1.74
C ALA A 144 -2.69 12.32 -1.23
N ILE A 145 -2.84 11.41 -0.27
CA ILE A 145 -1.71 10.63 0.26
C ILE A 145 -1.17 9.69 -0.82
N GLY A 146 -2.04 9.02 -1.59
CA GLY A 146 -1.63 8.20 -2.72
C GLY A 146 -0.78 8.98 -3.73
N MET A 147 -1.22 10.17 -4.11
CA MET A 147 -0.49 11.07 -5.01
C MET A 147 0.85 11.53 -4.43
N VAL A 148 0.91 11.90 -3.15
CA VAL A 148 2.16 12.29 -2.48
C VAL A 148 3.17 11.13 -2.48
N ILE A 149 2.73 9.91 -2.20
CA ILE A 149 3.58 8.72 -2.27
C ILE A 149 4.12 8.56 -3.69
N VAL A 150 3.26 8.57 -4.71
CA VAL A 150 3.69 8.46 -6.13
C VAL A 150 4.68 9.56 -6.50
N ALA A 151 4.44 10.80 -6.08
CA ALA A 151 5.33 11.93 -6.33
C ALA A 151 6.71 11.74 -5.68
N LEU A 152 6.76 11.27 -4.42
CA LEU A 152 8.01 10.93 -3.74
C LEU A 152 8.78 9.85 -4.52
N PHE A 153 8.09 8.82 -4.99
CA PHE A 153 8.72 7.78 -5.80
C PHE A 153 9.35 8.32 -7.08
N ILE A 154 8.60 9.13 -7.83
CA ILE A 154 9.11 9.73 -9.07
C ILE A 154 10.35 10.60 -8.79
N ALA A 155 10.33 11.38 -7.69
CA ALA A 155 11.44 12.26 -7.33
C ALA A 155 12.71 11.51 -6.86
N TYR A 156 12.56 10.39 -6.14
CA TYR A 156 13.69 9.68 -5.52
C TYR A 156 14.23 8.49 -6.32
N VAL A 157 13.53 8.01 -7.37
CA VAL A 157 14.06 6.93 -8.22
C VAL A 157 15.39 7.33 -8.89
N PRO A 158 15.54 8.51 -9.52
CA PRO A 158 16.80 8.90 -10.17
C PRO A 158 17.98 9.04 -9.20
N THR A 159 17.73 9.51 -7.98
CA THR A 159 18.77 9.81 -6.99
C THR A 159 19.39 8.56 -6.36
N ILE A 160 18.70 7.41 -6.40
CA ILE A 160 19.23 6.13 -5.89
C ILE A 160 20.28 5.54 -6.85
N TYR A 161 20.29 5.94 -8.13
CA TYR A 161 21.21 5.44 -9.16
C TYR A 161 22.34 6.40 -9.54
N SER A 162 22.36 7.61 -8.96
CA SER A 162 23.41 8.61 -9.16
C SER A 162 24.47 8.53 -8.06
#